data_AF-A0A8C6KLE9-F1
#
_entry.id   AF-A0A8C6KLE9-F1
#
_cell.length_a   1.000
_cell.length_b   1.000
_cell.length_c   1.000
_cell.angle_alpha   90.00
_cell.angle_beta   90.00
_cell.angle_gamma   90.00
#
_symmetry.space_group_name_H-M   'P 1'
#
loop_
_entity.id
_entity.type
_entity.pdbx_description
1 polymer ?
#
loop_
_entity_poly.entity_id
_entity_poly.type
_entity_poly.pdbx_seq_one_letter_code
_entity_poly.pdbx_strand_id
1 'polypeptide(L)'
;MSVDEDLETLGEQLYSLIYPKHQESAGKLTGMMLELPAAVLKQMLQDEAMLAAAVGKALRALQLAHKPSEVTFKDEDDASVSSDSLGEQLFELVDVYNTGQSQKITGMLLEQHKDTVLHLISDPKMLEESVTLALKTLREQNMEETDVSDSSEADDMDRLGEKVFSLVEKLDPLHANDITGEPAL
;
A
#
# COMPACT_ATOMS: atom_id res chain seq x y z
N MET A 1 -11.22 -2.96 -55.30
CA MET A 1 -10.30 -2.96 -54.16
C MET A 1 -11.15 -2.58 -52.98
N SER A 2 -11.47 -3.60 -52.20
CA SER A 2 -12.39 -3.49 -51.08
C SER A 2 -11.66 -2.79 -49.94
N VAL A 3 -12.35 -1.95 -49.19
CA VAL A 3 -11.80 -1.16 -48.07
C VAL A 3 -11.08 -2.04 -47.02
N ASP A 4 -11.44 -3.32 -46.98
CA ASP A 4 -10.86 -4.35 -46.13
C ASP A 4 -9.41 -4.72 -46.51
N GLU A 5 -9.06 -4.75 -47.80
CA GLU A 5 -7.69 -5.03 -48.27
C GLU A 5 -6.73 -3.89 -47.90
N ASP A 6 -7.22 -2.64 -47.88
CA ASP A 6 -6.45 -1.49 -47.42
C ASP A 6 -6.12 -1.61 -45.92
N LEU A 7 -7.06 -2.09 -45.10
CA LEU A 7 -6.88 -2.14 -43.65
C LEU A 7 -5.87 -3.20 -43.22
N GLU A 8 -5.90 -4.37 -43.87
CA GLU A 8 -4.94 -5.45 -43.63
C GLU A 8 -3.51 -4.98 -43.95
N THR A 9 -3.32 -4.36 -45.11
CA THR A 9 -2.02 -3.81 -45.55
C THR A 9 -1.52 -2.67 -44.64
N LEU A 10 -2.43 -1.84 -44.11
CA LEU A 10 -2.09 -0.78 -43.15
C LEU A 10 -1.68 -1.38 -41.80
N GLY A 11 -2.39 -2.42 -41.35
CA GLY A 11 -2.09 -3.15 -40.13
C GLY A 11 -0.69 -3.75 -40.13
N GLU A 12 -0.30 -4.42 -41.21
CA GLU A 12 1.04 -5.00 -41.35
C GLU A 12 2.17 -3.95 -41.28
N GLN A 13 1.95 -2.80 -41.92
CA GLN A 13 2.89 -1.68 -41.89
C GLN A 13 3.01 -1.07 -40.48
N LEU A 14 1.88 -0.83 -39.81
CA LEU A 14 1.84 -0.37 -38.43
C LEU A 14 2.55 -1.35 -37.49
N TYR A 15 2.26 -2.64 -37.62
CA TYR A 15 2.88 -3.68 -36.80
C TYR A 15 4.39 -3.69 -36.99
N SER A 16 4.88 -3.59 -38.22
CA SER A 16 6.31 -3.58 -38.53
C SER A 16 7.05 -2.39 -37.89
N LEU A 17 6.38 -1.24 -37.75
CA LEU A 17 6.94 -0.06 -37.09
C LEU A 17 6.88 -0.15 -35.56
N ILE A 18 5.82 -0.75 -35.01
CA ILE A 18 5.59 -0.84 -33.56
C ILE A 18 6.38 -2.00 -32.94
N TYR A 19 6.46 -3.15 -33.62
CA TYR A 19 7.12 -4.37 -33.15
C TYR A 19 8.55 -4.18 -32.61
N PRO A 20 9.48 -3.48 -33.29
CA PRO A 20 10.84 -3.30 -32.77
C PRO A 20 10.89 -2.43 -31.50
N LYS A 21 9.89 -1.59 -31.24
CA LYS A 21 9.82 -0.72 -30.05
C LYS A 21 8.98 -1.33 -28.92
N HIS A 22 7.97 -2.13 -29.23
CA HIS A 22 6.98 -2.65 -28.29
C HIS A 22 6.61 -4.11 -28.57
N GLN A 23 7.60 -5.01 -28.59
CA GLN A 23 7.45 -6.41 -29.03
C GLN A 23 6.28 -7.15 -28.38
N GLU A 24 6.11 -7.05 -27.06
CA GLU A 24 5.04 -7.73 -26.31
C GLU A 24 3.65 -7.11 -26.49
N SER A 25 3.58 -5.82 -26.83
CA SER A 25 2.32 -5.07 -26.94
C SER A 25 1.95 -4.75 -28.39
N ALA A 26 2.82 -5.05 -29.36
CA ALA A 26 2.67 -4.64 -30.76
C ALA A 26 1.36 -5.14 -31.38
N GLY A 27 0.97 -6.39 -31.12
CA GLY A 27 -0.29 -6.94 -31.65
C GLY A 27 -1.51 -6.20 -31.11
N LYS A 28 -1.56 -5.94 -29.81
CA LYS A 28 -2.67 -5.21 -29.18
C LYS A 28 -2.70 -3.74 -29.61
N LEU A 29 -1.54 -3.08 -29.62
CA LEU A 29 -1.41 -1.69 -30.06
C LEU A 29 -1.87 -1.56 -31.51
N THR A 30 -1.42 -2.44 -32.40
CA THR A 30 -1.82 -2.43 -33.81
C THR A 30 -3.33 -2.67 -33.94
N GLY A 31 -3.89 -3.63 -33.20
CA GLY A 31 -5.34 -3.87 -33.18
C GLY A 31 -6.13 -2.62 -32.77
N MET A 32 -5.71 -1.93 -31.71
CA MET A 32 -6.35 -0.69 -31.27
C MET A 32 -6.19 0.47 -32.27
N MET A 33 -5.08 0.51 -33.01
CA MET A 33 -4.88 1.50 -34.07
C MET A 33 -5.79 1.20 -35.27
N LEU A 34 -5.99 -0.08 -35.60
CA LEU A 34 -6.84 -0.52 -36.71
C LEU A 34 -8.34 -0.22 -36.48
N GLU A 35 -8.75 0.12 -35.26
CA GLU A 35 -10.09 0.66 -34.98
C GLU A 35 -10.27 2.10 -35.52
N LEU A 36 -9.19 2.78 -35.89
CA LEU A 36 -9.24 4.12 -36.48
C LEU A 36 -9.55 4.05 -37.98
N PRO A 37 -10.18 5.10 -38.56
CA PRO A 37 -10.44 5.16 -39.99
C PRO A 37 -9.14 5.06 -40.82
N ALA A 38 -9.19 4.37 -41.96
CA ALA A 38 -8.04 4.17 -42.84
C ALA A 38 -7.33 5.48 -43.27
N ALA A 39 -8.06 6.59 -43.38
CA ALA A 39 -7.50 7.91 -43.66
C ALA A 39 -6.54 8.40 -42.55
N VAL A 40 -6.90 8.14 -41.29
CA VAL A 40 -6.10 8.49 -40.11
C VAL A 40 -4.86 7.60 -40.05
N LEU A 41 -5.01 6.30 -40.31
CA LEU A 41 -3.89 5.36 -40.34
C LEU A 41 -2.86 5.71 -41.42
N LYS A 42 -3.33 6.05 -42.63
CA LYS A 42 -2.46 6.54 -43.72
C LYS A 42 -1.71 7.81 -43.33
N GLN A 43 -2.34 8.72 -42.58
CA GLN A 43 -1.69 9.93 -42.09
C GLN A 43 -0.63 9.62 -41.02
N MET A 44 -0.92 8.71 -40.11
CA MET A 44 0.02 8.28 -39.07
C MET A 44 1.25 7.55 -39.63
N LEU A 45 1.09 6.79 -40.71
CA LEU A 45 2.23 6.15 -41.40
C LEU A 45 3.16 7.18 -42.08
N GLN A 46 2.64 8.37 -42.40
CA GLN A 46 3.43 9.47 -42.99
C GLN A 46 4.03 10.40 -41.92
N ASP A 47 3.44 10.45 -40.73
CA ASP A 47 3.84 11.32 -39.62
C ASP A 47 4.23 10.50 -38.38
N GLU A 48 5.54 10.33 -38.18
CA GLU A 48 6.09 9.58 -37.05
C GLU A 48 5.69 10.16 -35.69
N ALA A 49 5.52 11.49 -35.57
CA ALA A 49 5.11 12.13 -34.32
C ALA A 49 3.65 11.81 -33.99
N MET A 50 2.78 11.81 -35.01
CA MET A 50 1.39 11.39 -34.87
C MET A 50 1.28 9.92 -34.50
N LEU A 51 2.08 9.05 -35.13
CA LEU A 51 2.15 7.63 -34.79
C LEU A 51 2.62 7.42 -33.34
N ALA A 52 3.71 8.09 -32.93
CA ALA A 52 4.23 7.99 -31.57
C ALA A 52 3.20 8.48 -30.53
N ALA A 53 2.49 9.57 -30.81
CA ALA A 53 1.43 10.07 -29.94
C ALA A 53 0.26 9.09 -29.82
N ALA A 54 -0.11 8.44 -30.93
CA ALA A 54 -1.19 7.46 -30.96
C ALA A 54 -0.79 6.15 -30.25
N VAL A 55 0.43 5.67 -30.46
CA VAL A 55 1.01 4.54 -29.72
C VAL A 55 1.06 4.86 -28.22
N GLY A 56 1.48 6.07 -27.83
CA GLY A 56 1.49 6.49 -26.43
C GLY A 56 0.10 6.59 -25.79
N LYS A 57 -0.93 6.92 -26.58
CA LYS A 57 -2.33 6.88 -26.13
C LYS A 57 -2.82 5.44 -25.98
N ALA A 58 -2.56 4.60 -26.96
CA ALA A 58 -2.93 3.18 -26.93
C ALA A 58 -2.20 2.43 -25.81
N LEU A 59 -0.93 2.73 -25.55
CA LEU A 59 -0.18 2.21 -24.40
C LEU A 59 -0.81 2.61 -23.07
N ARG A 60 -1.20 3.90 -22.91
CA ARG A 60 -1.92 4.34 -21.71
C ARG A 60 -3.26 3.65 -21.55
N ALA A 61 -4.00 3.46 -22.64
CA ALA A 61 -5.25 2.71 -22.63
C ALA A 61 -5.03 1.22 -22.28
N LEU A 62 -3.96 0.60 -22.78
CA LEU A 62 -3.58 -0.77 -22.42
C LEU A 62 -3.16 -0.88 -20.96
N GLN A 63 -2.43 0.09 -20.42
CA GLN A 63 -2.09 0.15 -18.99
C GLN A 63 -3.34 0.36 -18.13
N LEU A 64 -4.31 1.15 -18.59
CA LEU A 64 -5.62 1.29 -17.94
C LEU A 64 -6.46 0.01 -18.01
N ALA A 65 -6.33 -0.76 -19.10
CA ALA A 65 -7.03 -2.04 -19.27
C ALA A 65 -6.33 -3.22 -18.57
N HIS A 66 -5.01 -3.13 -18.33
CA HIS A 66 -4.20 -4.12 -17.61
C HIS A 66 -4.00 -3.78 -16.12
N LYS A 67 -4.29 -2.54 -15.70
CA LYS A 67 -4.58 -2.25 -14.29
C LYS A 67 -6.04 -2.59 -14.02
N PRO A 68 -6.37 -3.61 -13.20
CA PRO A 68 -7.60 -3.51 -12.46
C PRO A 68 -7.45 -2.28 -11.53
N SER A 69 -8.16 -1.21 -11.87
CA SER A 69 -8.43 -0.03 -11.04
C SER A 69 -7.31 1.00 -10.87
N GLU A 70 -7.49 2.15 -11.54
CA GLU A 70 -7.32 3.46 -10.91
C GLU A 70 -8.16 4.51 -11.67
N VAL A 71 -9.45 4.54 -11.29
CA VAL A 71 -10.30 5.72 -11.08
C VAL A 71 -10.03 6.99 -11.91
N THR A 72 -10.95 7.30 -12.83
CA THR A 72 -11.40 8.68 -13.04
C THR A 72 -12.83 8.78 -12.51
N PHE A 73 -12.99 9.52 -11.42
CA PHE A 73 -14.25 9.87 -10.78
C PHE A 73 -15.18 10.62 -11.75
N LYS A 74 -16.38 10.06 -11.94
CA LYS A 74 -17.65 10.63 -12.39
C LYS A 74 -18.57 9.40 -12.56
N ASP A 75 -19.50 9.07 -11.69
CA ASP A 75 -20.50 9.89 -11.03
C ASP A 75 -20.84 9.30 -9.65
N GLU A 76 -21.53 10.11 -8.85
CA GLU A 76 -22.18 9.78 -7.59
C GLU A 76 -22.98 8.46 -7.67
N ASP A 77 -22.58 7.41 -6.95
CA ASP A 77 -23.52 6.42 -6.43
C ASP A 77 -23.00 5.75 -5.15
N ASP A 78 -23.88 5.79 -4.17
CA ASP A 78 -23.77 5.41 -2.78
C ASP A 78 -23.89 3.88 -2.64
N ALA A 79 -22.77 3.15 -2.65
CA ALA A 79 -22.77 1.74 -2.26
C ALA A 79 -21.42 1.31 -1.69
N SER A 80 -21.35 1.36 -0.36
CA SER A 80 -20.48 0.64 0.55
C SER A 80 -19.81 -0.62 -0.04
N VAL A 81 -18.62 -0.48 -0.62
CA VAL A 81 -17.64 -1.58 -0.58
C VAL A 81 -17.10 -1.58 0.85
N SER A 82 -17.85 -2.23 1.74
CA SER A 82 -17.51 -2.34 3.15
C SER A 82 -16.09 -2.89 3.30
N SER A 83 -15.31 -2.23 4.16
CA SER A 83 -13.97 -2.65 4.59
C SER A 83 -13.90 -4.13 4.99
N ASP A 84 -15.01 -4.72 5.42
CA ASP A 84 -15.13 -6.14 5.78
C ASP A 84 -14.73 -7.11 4.66
N SER A 85 -15.17 -6.89 3.41
CA SER A 85 -14.89 -7.85 2.32
C SER A 85 -13.43 -7.87 1.89
N LEU A 86 -12.74 -6.73 2.04
CA LEU A 86 -11.35 -6.57 1.63
C LEU A 86 -10.41 -7.20 2.65
N GLY A 87 -10.78 -7.15 3.94
CA GLY A 87 -10.05 -7.82 5.00
C GLY A 87 -10.16 -9.34 4.95
N GLU A 88 -11.33 -9.88 4.61
CA GLU A 88 -11.53 -11.34 4.50
C GLU A 88 -10.65 -11.93 3.37
N GLN A 89 -10.64 -11.27 2.21
CA GLN A 89 -9.83 -11.69 1.07
C GLN A 89 -8.32 -11.57 1.33
N LEU A 90 -7.88 -10.51 2.00
CA LEU A 90 -6.48 -10.36 2.39
C LEU A 90 -6.07 -11.42 3.43
N PHE A 91 -6.96 -11.74 4.38
CA PHE A 91 -6.72 -12.76 5.39
C PHE A 91 -6.46 -14.13 4.78
N GLU A 92 -7.31 -14.59 3.87
CA GLU A 92 -7.14 -15.88 3.20
C GLU A 92 -5.79 -15.96 2.46
N LEU A 93 -5.42 -14.88 1.77
CA LEU A 93 -4.15 -14.78 1.04
C LEU A 93 -2.94 -14.83 1.97
N VAL A 94 -2.97 -14.10 3.09
CA VAL A 94 -1.90 -14.13 4.09
C VAL A 94 -1.82 -15.48 4.80
N ASP A 95 -2.95 -16.16 4.99
CA ASP A 95 -3.03 -17.46 5.66
C ASP A 95 -2.34 -18.58 4.88
N VAL A 96 -2.31 -18.51 3.55
CA VAL A 96 -1.54 -19.43 2.70
C VAL A 96 -0.06 -19.48 3.09
N TYR A 97 0.50 -18.37 3.58
CA TYR A 97 1.89 -18.29 4.02
C TYR A 97 2.15 -18.94 5.39
N ASN A 98 1.13 -19.53 6.04
CA ASN A 98 1.22 -20.30 7.29
C ASN A 98 2.01 -19.57 8.39
N THR A 99 1.81 -18.26 8.49
CA THR A 99 2.56 -17.39 9.39
C THR A 99 2.13 -17.51 10.85
N GLY A 100 0.94 -18.08 11.11
CA GLY A 100 0.31 -18.12 12.43
C GLY A 100 -0.12 -16.76 12.98
N GLN A 101 0.17 -15.67 12.25
CA GLN A 101 -0.15 -14.29 12.62
C GLN A 101 -0.97 -13.60 11.53
N SER A 102 -1.66 -14.38 10.69
CA SER A 102 -2.43 -13.90 9.54
C SER A 102 -3.39 -12.79 9.93
N GLN A 103 -4.09 -12.89 11.06
CA GLN A 103 -5.01 -11.84 11.55
C GLN A 103 -4.29 -10.52 11.86
N LYS A 104 -3.14 -10.60 12.53
CA LYS A 104 -2.37 -9.43 12.98
C LYS A 104 -1.72 -8.73 11.79
N ILE A 105 -1.14 -9.52 10.88
CA ILE A 105 -0.58 -9.05 9.61
C ILE A 105 -1.67 -8.41 8.75
N THR A 106 -2.81 -9.09 8.57
CA THR A 106 -3.95 -8.55 7.80
C THR A 106 -4.43 -7.22 8.39
N GLY A 107 -4.53 -7.12 9.72
CA GLY A 107 -4.85 -5.86 10.39
C GLY A 107 -3.83 -4.75 10.09
N MET A 108 -2.53 -5.04 10.21
CA MET A 108 -1.46 -4.08 9.89
C MET A 108 -1.48 -3.63 8.42
N LEU A 109 -1.79 -4.54 7.50
CA LEU A 109 -1.90 -4.24 6.08
C LEU A 109 -3.16 -3.43 5.76
N LEU A 110 -4.29 -3.73 6.41
CA LEU A 110 -5.54 -2.96 6.28
C LEU A 110 -5.46 -1.57 6.88
N GLU A 111 -4.56 -1.36 7.85
CA GLU A 111 -4.28 -0.04 8.41
C GLU A 111 -3.53 0.86 7.42
N GLN A 112 -2.97 0.29 6.34
CA GLN A 112 -2.43 1.05 5.22
C GLN A 112 -3.53 1.54 4.26
N HIS A 113 -3.13 2.32 3.25
CA HIS A 113 -4.05 2.81 2.22
C HIS A 113 -4.75 1.67 1.48
N LYS A 114 -6.07 1.84 1.23
CA LYS A 114 -6.92 0.88 0.51
C LYS A 114 -6.33 0.46 -0.84
N ASP A 115 -5.75 1.40 -1.58
CA ASP A 115 -5.11 1.15 -2.87
C ASP A 115 -3.92 0.20 -2.75
N THR A 116 -3.12 0.34 -1.69
CA THR A 116 -2.00 -0.56 -1.39
C THR A 116 -2.51 -1.98 -1.15
N VAL A 117 -3.60 -2.14 -0.38
CA VAL A 117 -4.17 -3.45 -0.09
C VAL A 117 -4.73 -4.13 -1.35
N LEU A 118 -5.39 -3.38 -2.22
CA LEU A 118 -5.84 -3.90 -3.51
C LEU A 118 -4.68 -4.35 -4.39
N HIS A 119 -3.55 -3.61 -4.37
CA HIS A 119 -2.36 -3.98 -5.11
C HIS A 119 -1.70 -5.24 -4.55
N LEU A 120 -1.65 -5.37 -3.23
CA LEU A 120 -1.17 -6.56 -2.53
C LEU A 120 -2.00 -7.80 -2.89
N ILE A 121 -3.32 -7.66 -2.96
CA ILE A 121 -4.23 -8.75 -3.35
C ILE A 121 -4.03 -9.14 -4.83
N SER A 122 -3.62 -8.19 -5.68
CA SER A 122 -3.44 -8.40 -7.12
C SER A 122 -2.06 -8.94 -7.48
N ASP A 123 -1.03 -8.63 -6.67
CA ASP A 123 0.36 -9.03 -6.91
C ASP A 123 0.90 -9.93 -5.78
N PRO A 124 1.11 -11.24 -6.04
CA PRO A 124 1.53 -12.18 -5.01
C PRO A 124 2.97 -11.96 -4.51
N LYS A 125 3.83 -11.29 -5.29
CA LYS A 125 5.21 -10.98 -4.86
C LYS A 125 5.20 -9.81 -3.88
N MET A 126 4.44 -8.77 -4.19
CA MET A 126 4.26 -7.63 -3.30
C MET A 126 3.61 -8.07 -1.98
N LEU A 127 2.64 -8.99 -2.07
CA LEU A 127 2.04 -9.60 -0.88
C LEU A 127 3.08 -10.30 -0.01
N GLU A 128 3.92 -11.15 -0.58
CA GLU A 128 4.97 -11.86 0.15
C GLU A 128 5.96 -10.91 0.84
N GLU A 129 6.41 -9.86 0.14
CA GLU A 129 7.28 -8.83 0.71
C GLU A 129 6.60 -8.11 1.88
N SER A 130 5.33 -7.76 1.73
CA SER A 130 4.56 -7.05 2.76
C SER A 130 4.28 -7.93 3.98
N VAL A 131 3.96 -9.21 3.77
CA VAL A 131 3.81 -10.21 4.83
C VAL A 131 5.14 -10.41 5.57
N THR A 132 6.26 -10.48 4.86
CA THR A 132 7.60 -10.60 5.44
C THR A 132 7.96 -9.37 6.28
N LEU A 133 7.65 -8.18 5.78
CA LEU A 133 7.87 -6.92 6.49
C LEU A 133 7.01 -6.84 7.75
N ALA A 134 5.71 -7.14 7.66
CA ALA A 134 4.82 -7.19 8.80
C ALA A 134 5.27 -8.22 9.85
N LEU A 135 5.71 -9.41 9.42
CA LEU A 135 6.28 -10.43 10.29
C LEU A 135 7.55 -9.95 11.02
N LYS A 136 8.43 -9.24 10.30
CA LYS A 136 9.63 -8.67 10.89
C LYS A 136 9.28 -7.62 11.94
N THR A 137 8.37 -6.71 11.61
CA THR A 137 7.87 -5.70 12.54
C THR A 137 7.20 -6.33 13.77
N LEU A 138 6.40 -7.39 13.60
CA LEU A 138 5.79 -8.11 14.71
C LEU A 138 6.82 -8.79 15.63
N ARG A 139 7.95 -9.25 15.08
CA ARG A 139 9.07 -9.79 15.88
C ARG A 139 9.83 -8.68 16.60
N GLU A 140 10.06 -7.55 15.95
CA GLU A 140 10.73 -6.38 16.54
C GLU A 140 9.88 -5.77 17.67
N GLN A 141 8.56 -5.61 17.47
CA GLN A 141 7.63 -5.20 18.53
C GLN A 141 7.57 -6.19 19.70
N ASN A 142 7.85 -7.48 19.45
CA ASN A 142 7.95 -8.49 20.51
C ASN A 142 9.35 -8.54 21.16
N MET A 143 10.35 -7.82 20.64
CA MET A 143 11.70 -7.68 21.21
C MET A 143 11.93 -6.31 21.87
N GLU A 144 11.14 -5.29 21.53
CA GLU A 144 11.17 -3.96 22.17
C GLU A 144 10.37 -3.90 23.49
N GLU A 145 10.11 -5.05 24.12
CA GLU A 145 9.83 -5.13 25.57
C GLU A 145 11.04 -5.60 26.39
N THR A 146 12.27 -5.59 25.83
CA THR A 146 13.46 -6.02 26.61
C THR A 146 14.64 -5.04 26.69
N ASP A 147 14.49 -3.75 26.38
CA ASP A 147 15.54 -2.79 26.73
C ASP A 147 15.04 -1.37 27.06
N VAL A 148 14.05 -1.29 27.94
CA VAL A 148 14.06 -0.20 28.93
C VAL A 148 14.04 -0.87 30.29
N SER A 149 15.23 -0.95 30.90
CA SER A 149 15.33 -0.93 32.36
C SER A 149 14.75 0.39 32.83
N ASP A 150 13.43 0.49 32.97
CA ASP A 150 12.78 1.47 33.84
C ASP A 150 12.17 0.73 35.02
N SER A 151 13.06 0.47 35.96
CA SER A 151 12.84 0.50 37.39
C SER A 151 11.48 1.09 37.82
N SER A 152 10.61 0.24 38.35
CA SER A 152 9.81 0.52 39.55
C SER A 152 9.13 1.90 39.68
N GLU A 153 8.29 2.31 38.72
CA GLU A 153 7.48 3.54 38.83
C GLU A 153 6.27 3.43 39.80
N ALA A 154 6.25 2.40 40.65
CA ALA A 154 5.33 2.27 41.78
C ALA A 154 6.01 2.50 43.15
N ASP A 155 7.34 2.64 43.21
CA ASP A 155 8.09 2.82 44.47
C ASP A 155 8.64 4.25 44.66
N ASP A 156 8.56 5.13 43.65
CA ASP A 156 9.17 6.46 43.75
C ASP A 156 8.37 7.45 44.62
N MET A 157 7.05 7.28 44.76
CA MET A 157 6.25 8.13 45.65
C MET A 157 6.51 7.83 47.13
N ASP A 158 6.59 6.54 47.51
CA ASP A 158 6.93 6.14 48.89
C ASP A 158 8.37 6.52 49.26
N ARG A 159 9.31 6.33 48.33
CA ARG A 159 10.72 6.69 48.54
C ARG A 159 10.96 8.20 48.62
N LEU A 160 10.12 9.00 47.95
CA LEU A 160 10.16 10.46 48.11
C LEU A 160 9.64 10.88 49.49
N GLY A 161 8.59 10.23 50.00
CA GLY A 161 8.07 10.43 51.35
C GLY A 161 9.12 10.21 52.43
N GLU A 162 9.80 9.06 52.41
CA GLU A 162 10.87 8.72 53.37
C GLU A 162 12.04 9.73 53.33
N LYS A 163 12.41 10.21 52.13
CA LYS A 163 13.46 11.21 51.95
C LYS A 163 13.05 12.58 52.49
N VAL A 164 11.81 12.99 52.25
CA VAL A 164 11.27 14.26 52.76
C VAL A 164 11.21 14.23 54.29
N PHE A 165 10.70 13.14 54.88
CA PHE A 165 10.67 12.97 56.34
C PHE A 165 12.07 13.03 56.96
N SER A 166 13.03 12.27 56.43
CA SER A 166 14.41 12.26 56.92
C SER A 166 15.10 13.63 56.85
N LEU A 167 14.71 14.47 55.88
CA LEU A 167 15.25 15.81 55.73
C LEU A 167 14.59 16.79 56.71
N VAL A 168 13.27 16.68 56.89
CA VAL A 168 12.51 17.52 57.83
C VAL A 168 12.85 17.16 59.28
N GLU A 169 13.03 15.89 59.62
CA GLU A 169 13.43 15.44 60.97
C GLU A 169 14.80 16.01 61.39
N LYS A 170 15.74 16.13 60.44
CA LYS A 170 17.05 16.75 60.70
C LYS A 170 16.98 18.26 60.92
N LEU A 171 15.97 18.92 60.36
CA LEU A 171 15.79 20.37 60.44
C LEU A 171 14.91 20.77 61.64
N ASP A 172 13.83 20.04 61.87
CA ASP A 172 12.88 20.26 62.96
C ASP A 172 12.29 18.92 63.45
N PRO A 173 12.93 18.26 64.43
CA PRO A 173 12.51 16.94 64.90
C PRO A 173 11.19 16.95 65.70
N LEU A 174 10.73 18.13 66.16
CA LEU A 174 9.51 18.24 66.96
C LEU A 174 8.24 18.31 66.10
N HIS A 175 8.30 18.87 64.89
CA HIS A 175 7.13 19.06 64.02
C HIS A 175 7.20 18.28 62.71
N ALA A 176 8.20 17.40 62.52
CA ALA A 176 8.36 16.65 61.28
C ALA A 176 7.11 15.87 60.86
N ASN A 177 6.42 15.24 61.82
CA ASN A 177 5.17 14.50 61.57
C ASN A 177 4.01 15.41 61.13
N ASP A 178 3.89 16.61 61.70
CA ASP A 178 2.85 17.59 61.31
C ASP A 178 3.07 18.15 59.90
N ILE A 179 4.34 18.22 59.46
CA ILE A 179 4.74 18.78 58.16
C ILE A 179 4.55 17.77 57.03
N THR A 180 4.88 16.49 57.25
CA THR A 180 4.77 15.45 56.21
C THR A 180 3.42 14.73 56.18
N GLY A 181 2.57 14.94 57.19
CA GLY A 181 1.20 14.40 57.22
C GLY A 181 1.12 12.90 57.52
N GLU A 182 2.20 12.30 58.00
CA GLU A 182 2.20 10.90 58.47
C GLU A 182 1.52 10.84 59.85
N PRO A 183 0.45 10.05 60.03
CA PRO A 183 -0.11 9.84 61.35
C PRO A 183 0.86 9.00 62.18
N ALA A 184 1.24 9.50 63.37
CA ALA A 184 1.90 8.68 64.38
C ALA A 184 0.98 7.49 64.70
N LEU A 185 1.50 6.27 64.48
CA LEU A 185 0.82 4.99 64.76
C LEU A 185 0.13 4.94 66.13
#